data_AF-A0A482VGF6-F1
#
_entry.id   AF-A0A482VGF6-F1
#
_cell.length_a   1.000
_cell.length_b   1.000
_cell.length_c   1.000
_cell.angle_alpha   90.00
_cell.angle_beta   90.00
_cell.angle_gamma   90.00
#
_symmetry.space_group_name_H-M   'P 1'
#
loop_
_entity.id
_entity.type
_entity.pdbx_description
1 polymer ?
#
loop_
_entity_poly.entity_id
_entity_poly.type
_entity_poly.pdbx_seq_one_letter_code
_entity_poly.pdbx_strand_id
1 'polypeptide(L)'
;QWFPYSPEATEDKNPVINIRQNLYDTDHGIVMGVKDPNCDDAKVYSQEVMFNLCIPMITFQKATVYVTYSYSAAHKCMDRPIEYDNMIPTFGTHRPLWARYGEYTFLPKQRWLHNLEHGAVVMLYHPCADKNEVNILKILVKKCLYRHIITPYNLLSPEHPLALVTWGHRLEMSKVAPEIVLDFIKHHALKGPEQTAKDGQYDLMLEKHAQIVSDILDHQLCKLYDFIQ
;
A
#
# COMPACT_ATOMS: atom_id res chain seq x y z
N GLN A 1 -23.34 -31.86 30.63
CA GLN A 1 -23.74 -30.56 31.23
C GLN A 1 -22.46 -29.97 31.80
N TRP A 2 -21.98 -28.81 31.36
CA TRP A 2 -22.52 -27.49 31.73
C TRP A 2 -22.04 -26.43 30.73
N PHE A 3 -22.95 -25.87 29.95
CA PHE A 3 -22.81 -24.47 29.52
C PHE A 3 -23.35 -23.63 30.67
N PRO A 4 -22.57 -22.71 31.24
CA PRO A 4 -23.00 -22.06 32.47
C PRO A 4 -24.12 -21.02 32.27
N TYR A 5 -24.54 -20.68 31.04
CA TYR A 5 -25.53 -19.62 30.83
C TYR A 5 -26.49 -19.88 29.65
N SER A 6 -27.73 -19.40 29.83
CA SER A 6 -28.85 -19.44 28.87
C SER A 6 -28.62 -18.50 27.67
N PRO A 7 -29.16 -18.78 26.47
CA PRO A 7 -29.06 -17.91 25.29
C PRO A 7 -29.64 -16.49 25.44
N GLU A 8 -30.25 -16.17 26.58
CA GLU A 8 -30.95 -14.91 26.85
C GLU A 8 -30.15 -13.94 27.75
N ALA A 9 -28.88 -14.22 28.06
CA ALA A 9 -28.04 -13.32 28.84
C ALA A 9 -27.64 -12.08 28.03
N THR A 10 -28.23 -10.92 28.35
CA THR A 10 -27.97 -9.62 27.68
C THR A 10 -26.71 -8.90 28.18
N GLU A 11 -25.97 -9.48 29.11
CA GLU A 11 -24.70 -8.93 29.61
C GLU A 11 -23.60 -9.99 29.53
N ASP A 12 -22.59 -9.71 28.70
CA ASP A 12 -21.38 -10.51 28.64
C ASP A 12 -20.54 -10.28 29.91
N LYS A 13 -20.62 -11.24 30.84
CA LYS A 13 -19.84 -11.24 32.09
C LYS A 13 -18.52 -11.99 31.95
N ASN A 14 -18.08 -12.32 30.74
CA ASN A 14 -16.75 -12.90 30.56
C ASN A 14 -15.70 -11.88 31.01
N PRO A 15 -14.71 -12.29 31.81
CA PRO A 15 -13.60 -11.41 32.14
C PRO A 15 -12.94 -10.97 30.83
N VAL A 16 -12.85 -9.66 30.61
CA VAL A 16 -12.02 -9.10 29.53
C VAL A 16 -10.60 -9.55 29.82
N ILE A 17 -10.15 -10.59 29.13
CA ILE A 17 -8.75 -11.00 29.18
C ILE A 17 -7.99 -9.87 28.48
N ASN A 18 -7.45 -8.96 29.28
CA ASN A 18 -6.53 -7.94 28.81
C ASN A 18 -5.19 -8.65 28.58
N ILE A 19 -5.12 -9.43 27.49
CA ILE A 19 -3.86 -9.91 26.96
C ILE A 19 -3.17 -8.63 26.51
N ARG A 20 -2.30 -8.07 27.36
CA ARG A 20 -1.31 -7.09 26.90
C ARG A 20 -0.48 -7.83 25.85
N GLN A 21 -0.89 -7.73 24.61
CA GLN A 21 -0.08 -8.17 23.49
C GLN A 21 1.17 -7.31 23.56
N ASN A 22 2.34 -7.93 23.64
CA ASN A 22 3.59 -7.20 23.55
C ASN A 22 3.62 -6.55 22.16
N LEU A 23 3.32 -5.25 22.10
CA LEU A 23 3.28 -4.47 20.86
C LEU A 23 4.67 -4.19 20.30
N TYR A 24 5.72 -4.79 20.86
CA TYR A 24 7.10 -4.51 20.52
C TYR A 24 7.82 -5.78 20.08
N ASP A 25 8.54 -5.69 18.97
CA ASP A 25 9.49 -6.69 18.48
C ASP A 25 10.85 -6.04 18.18
N THR A 26 11.90 -6.86 18.09
CA THR A 26 13.29 -6.39 17.94
C THR A 26 13.62 -5.88 16.55
N ASP A 27 12.80 -6.22 15.55
CA ASP A 27 13.12 -6.03 14.14
C ASP A 27 12.49 -4.72 13.64
N HIS A 28 11.21 -4.51 13.92
CA HIS A 28 10.41 -3.37 13.45
C HIS A 28 10.04 -2.38 14.56
N GLY A 29 10.35 -2.69 15.81
CA GLY A 29 9.99 -1.88 16.98
C GLY A 29 8.53 -2.03 17.38
N ILE A 30 7.56 -1.77 16.50
CA ILE A 30 6.14 -2.09 16.72
C ILE A 30 5.75 -3.31 15.90
N VAL A 31 5.03 -4.25 16.52
CA VAL A 31 4.59 -5.48 15.85
C VAL A 31 3.65 -5.20 14.68
N MET A 32 3.93 -5.82 13.54
CA MET A 32 3.08 -5.73 12.36
C MET A 32 1.72 -6.43 12.53
N GLY A 33 0.68 -5.92 11.88
CA GLY A 33 -0.58 -6.63 11.69
C GLY A 33 -1.47 -6.82 12.93
N VAL A 34 -1.10 -6.24 14.08
CA VAL A 34 -1.88 -6.27 15.33
C VAL A 34 -2.65 -4.96 15.49
N LYS A 35 -3.98 -5.05 15.59
CA LYS A 35 -4.82 -3.88 15.88
C LYS A 35 -4.71 -3.51 17.34
N ASP A 36 -4.36 -2.26 17.63
CA ASP A 36 -4.36 -1.70 18.99
C ASP A 36 -4.92 -0.26 18.99
N PRO A 37 -5.98 0.03 19.76
CA PRO A 37 -6.58 1.37 19.83
C PRO A 37 -5.63 2.49 20.27
N ASN A 38 -4.56 2.17 21.01
CA ASN A 38 -3.57 3.13 21.49
C ASN A 38 -2.40 3.30 20.51
N CYS A 39 -2.29 2.46 19.48
CA CYS A 39 -1.23 2.53 18.49
C CYS A 39 -1.78 2.72 17.07
N ASP A 40 -2.51 1.73 16.56
CA ASP A 40 -3.11 1.73 15.22
C ASP A 40 -4.25 0.69 15.18
N ASP A 41 -5.48 1.15 14.97
CA ASP A 41 -6.67 0.31 14.88
C ASP A 41 -7.17 0.11 13.43
N ALA A 42 -6.45 0.69 12.46
CA ALA A 42 -6.79 0.76 11.04
C ALA A 42 -8.10 1.51 10.72
N LYS A 43 -8.66 2.29 11.65
CA LYS A 43 -9.90 3.05 11.45
C LYS A 43 -9.67 4.55 11.29
N VAL A 44 -8.49 5.05 11.64
CA VAL A 44 -8.18 6.48 11.63
C VAL A 44 -7.25 6.88 10.50
N TYR A 45 -7.47 8.09 9.99
CA TYR A 45 -6.58 8.80 9.08
C TYR A 45 -5.98 10.01 9.81
N SER A 46 -4.64 10.18 9.74
CA SER A 46 -3.92 11.18 10.56
C SER A 46 -3.35 12.36 9.77
N GLN A 47 -3.81 12.63 8.55
CA GLN A 47 -3.37 13.80 7.78
C GLN A 47 -4.56 14.58 7.24
N GLU A 48 -4.38 15.86 6.97
CA GLU A 48 -5.38 16.67 6.28
C GLU A 48 -5.14 16.52 4.77
N VAL A 49 -6.19 16.20 4.01
CA VAL A 49 -6.11 16.15 2.54
C VAL A 49 -6.04 17.59 2.04
N MET A 50 -4.83 18.08 1.75
CA MET A 50 -4.68 19.33 1.02
C MET A 50 -5.11 19.12 -0.44
N PHE A 51 -6.33 19.53 -0.76
CA PHE A 51 -6.80 19.70 -2.14
C PHE A 51 -6.04 20.89 -2.75
N ASN A 52 -4.90 20.62 -3.39
CA ASN A 52 -4.20 21.63 -4.17
C ASN A 52 -4.94 21.83 -5.50
N LEU A 53 -5.15 23.11 -5.86
CA LEU A 53 -5.50 23.51 -7.22
C LEU A 53 -4.41 23.03 -8.18
N CYS A 54 -4.79 22.55 -9.36
CA CYS A 54 -3.87 22.07 -10.39
C CYS A 54 -2.95 23.23 -10.85
N ILE A 55 -1.72 23.31 -10.32
CA ILE A 55 -0.71 24.31 -10.72
C ILE A 55 0.51 23.57 -11.30
N PRO A 56 0.97 23.89 -12.51
CA PRO A 56 2.16 23.29 -13.10
C PRO A 56 3.43 23.79 -12.41
N MET A 57 4.30 22.90 -11.92
CA MET A 57 5.66 23.19 -11.49
C MET A 57 6.60 22.04 -11.87
N ILE A 58 7.78 22.43 -12.35
CA ILE A 58 8.69 21.63 -13.19
C ILE A 58 9.74 20.89 -12.33
N THR A 59 9.94 19.58 -12.55
CA THR A 59 11.24 18.87 -12.64
C THR A 59 11.06 17.33 -12.76
N PHE A 60 12.07 16.65 -13.33
CA PHE A 60 12.10 15.23 -13.75
C PHE A 60 12.95 14.36 -12.80
N GLN A 61 12.58 13.10 -12.52
CA GLN A 61 13.59 12.06 -12.19
C GLN A 61 13.08 10.61 -12.21
N LYS A 62 13.81 9.72 -12.88
CA LYS A 62 13.76 8.27 -12.61
C LYS A 62 14.72 8.00 -11.46
N ALA A 63 14.27 7.34 -10.40
CA ALA A 63 15.10 7.06 -9.23
C ALA A 63 15.03 5.58 -8.83
N THR A 64 16.19 4.94 -8.80
CA THR A 64 16.41 3.67 -8.12
C THR A 64 17.28 3.98 -6.90
N VAL A 65 16.83 3.59 -5.72
CA VAL A 65 17.63 3.73 -4.49
C VAL A 65 18.12 2.35 -4.09
N TYR A 66 19.42 2.25 -3.80
CA TYR A 66 20.01 1.01 -3.28
C TYR A 66 19.59 0.84 -1.81
N VAL A 67 18.66 -0.08 -1.56
CA VAL A 67 18.28 -0.52 -0.21
C VAL A 67 19.14 -1.74 0.14
N THR A 68 19.81 -1.72 1.29
CA THR A 68 20.65 -2.84 1.72
C THR A 68 19.79 -4.02 2.14
N TYR A 69 20.25 -5.25 1.90
CA TYR A 69 19.51 -6.47 2.28
C TYR A 69 19.21 -6.55 3.79
N SER A 70 20.06 -5.95 4.64
CA SER A 70 19.87 -5.90 6.09
C SER A 70 18.97 -4.74 6.57
N TYR A 71 18.39 -3.95 5.66
CA TYR A 71 17.50 -2.86 6.06
C TYR A 71 16.14 -3.41 6.45
N SER A 72 15.71 -3.14 7.69
CA SER A 72 14.34 -3.36 8.16
C SER A 72 13.72 -2.00 8.48
N ALA A 73 12.47 -1.79 8.02
CA ALA A 73 11.75 -0.56 8.26
C ALA A 73 11.07 -0.58 9.63
N ALA A 74 11.24 0.48 10.42
CA ALA A 74 10.52 0.60 11.68
C ALA A 74 9.02 0.85 11.47
N HIS A 75 8.19 0.30 12.34
CA HIS A 75 6.78 0.66 12.47
C HIS A 75 6.58 1.77 13.51
N LYS A 76 5.68 2.72 13.22
CA LYS A 76 5.30 3.78 14.15
C LYS A 76 3.79 3.89 14.33
N CYS A 77 3.36 3.91 15.59
CA CYS A 77 2.00 4.22 16.02
C CYS A 77 1.50 5.57 15.52
N MET A 78 0.18 5.72 15.42
CA MET A 78 -0.52 6.87 14.82
C MET A 78 -0.23 8.21 15.52
N ASP A 79 0.14 8.18 16.80
CA ASP A 79 0.53 9.34 17.62
C ASP A 79 1.91 9.92 17.25
N ARG A 80 2.70 9.20 16.44
CA ARG A 80 4.01 9.66 15.98
C ARG A 80 3.98 10.08 14.51
N PRO A 81 4.52 11.27 14.18
CA PRO A 81 4.69 11.66 12.79
C PRO A 81 5.77 10.80 12.10
N ILE A 82 5.61 10.65 10.79
CA ILE A 82 6.57 9.99 9.91
C ILE A 82 6.88 10.96 8.77
N GLU A 83 8.14 11.33 8.66
CA GLU A 83 8.68 12.19 7.61
C GLU A 83 9.51 11.35 6.63
N TYR A 84 9.58 11.80 5.38
CA TYR A 84 10.31 11.15 4.31
C TYR A 84 11.13 12.17 3.55
N ASP A 85 12.38 11.81 3.23
CA ASP A 85 13.28 12.68 2.44
C ASP A 85 12.83 12.80 0.97
N ASN A 86 12.10 11.79 0.48
CA ASN A 86 11.61 11.72 -0.89
C ASN A 86 10.11 12.01 -0.94
N MET A 87 9.69 12.81 -1.94
CA MET A 87 8.27 13.07 -2.20
C MET A 87 7.50 11.79 -2.52
N ILE A 88 8.12 10.84 -3.24
CA ILE A 88 7.58 9.50 -3.48
C ILE A 88 8.52 8.52 -2.77
N PRO A 89 8.27 8.20 -1.48
CA PRO A 89 9.07 7.22 -0.77
C PRO A 89 8.86 5.83 -1.39
N THR A 90 9.94 5.07 -1.54
CA THR A 90 9.92 3.70 -2.07
C THR A 90 10.23 2.65 -1.00
N PHE A 91 10.65 3.09 0.19
CA PHE A 91 10.88 2.31 1.41
C PHE A 91 10.91 3.30 2.59
N GLY A 92 10.95 2.79 3.82
CA GLY A 92 11.11 3.60 5.02
C GLY A 92 10.11 3.25 6.12
N THR A 93 10.22 3.94 7.25
CA THR A 93 9.29 3.80 8.38
C THR A 93 7.84 4.00 7.94
N HIS A 94 6.92 3.20 8.47
CA HIS A 94 5.51 3.23 8.05
C HIS A 94 4.56 2.74 9.17
N ARG A 95 3.25 2.67 8.90
CA ARG A 95 2.25 2.24 9.91
C ARG A 95 2.21 0.72 10.04
N PRO A 96 2.03 0.15 11.24
CA PRO A 96 2.06 -1.31 11.46
C PRO A 96 0.90 -2.07 10.79
N LEU A 97 -0.20 -1.39 10.42
CA LEU A 97 -1.29 -1.99 9.65
C LEU A 97 -1.26 -1.51 8.20
N TRP A 98 -1.28 -2.44 7.26
CA TRP A 98 -1.28 -2.14 5.83
C TRP A 98 -2.69 -2.06 5.26
N ALA A 99 -2.79 -1.46 4.08
CA ALA A 99 -4.04 -1.31 3.36
C ALA A 99 -4.48 -2.63 2.75
N ARG A 100 -5.78 -2.86 2.64
CA ARG A 100 -6.30 -3.91 1.76
C ARG A 100 -5.88 -3.67 0.32
N TYR A 101 -5.56 -4.71 -0.43
CA TYR A 101 -5.24 -4.56 -1.84
C TYR A 101 -6.46 -4.06 -2.62
N GLY A 102 -6.27 -3.06 -3.48
CA GLY A 102 -7.36 -2.45 -4.22
C GLY A 102 -7.18 -0.98 -4.59
N GLU A 103 -8.27 -0.36 -4.98
CA GLU A 103 -8.36 1.04 -5.40
C GLU A 103 -9.04 1.90 -4.35
N TYR A 104 -8.45 3.05 -4.07
CA TYR A 104 -8.87 3.98 -3.02
C TYR A 104 -9.16 5.36 -3.60
N THR A 105 -10.19 6.03 -3.06
CA THR A 105 -10.39 7.47 -3.29
C THR A 105 -9.24 8.28 -2.70
N PHE A 106 -8.61 7.78 -1.64
CA PHE A 106 -7.38 8.30 -1.06
C PHE A 106 -6.76 7.27 -0.11
N LEU A 107 -5.44 7.04 -0.23
CA LEU A 107 -4.69 6.21 0.71
C LEU A 107 -3.40 6.92 1.15
N PRO A 108 -3.14 7.06 2.46
CA PRO A 108 -1.94 7.71 2.97
C PRO A 108 -0.67 6.96 2.59
N LYS A 109 0.42 7.69 2.34
CA LYS A 109 1.71 7.08 1.99
C LYS A 109 2.23 6.09 3.00
N GLN A 110 2.03 6.36 4.29
CA GLN A 110 2.45 5.47 5.36
C GLN A 110 1.69 4.13 5.37
N ARG A 111 0.56 4.01 4.67
CA ARG A 111 -0.19 2.75 4.52
C ARG A 111 0.33 1.95 3.33
N TRP A 112 0.37 2.57 2.16
CA TRP A 112 0.82 1.86 0.97
C TRP A 112 2.31 1.56 0.97
N LEU A 113 3.13 2.27 1.75
CA LEU A 113 4.55 1.94 1.93
C LEU A 113 4.74 0.58 2.62
N HIS A 114 3.86 0.22 3.56
CA HIS A 114 3.82 -1.12 4.15
C HIS A 114 3.47 -2.16 3.08
N ASN A 115 2.47 -1.88 2.24
CA ASN A 115 2.15 -2.78 1.12
C ASN A 115 3.37 -3.01 0.20
N LEU A 116 4.23 -2.01 -0.01
CA LEU A 116 5.48 -2.20 -0.76
C LEU A 116 6.42 -3.19 -0.09
N GLU A 117 6.52 -3.15 1.24
CA GLU A 117 7.33 -4.10 2.03
C GLU A 117 6.86 -5.55 1.84
N HIS A 118 5.54 -5.74 1.65
CA HIS A 118 4.90 -7.02 1.30
C HIS A 118 4.98 -7.37 -0.19
N GLY A 119 5.72 -6.58 -0.97
CA GLY A 119 5.95 -6.81 -2.40
C GLY A 119 4.83 -6.33 -3.32
N ALA A 120 3.98 -5.41 -2.88
CA ALA A 120 2.94 -4.84 -3.72
C ALA A 120 3.48 -3.89 -4.80
N VAL A 121 2.64 -3.62 -5.80
CA VAL A 121 2.81 -2.51 -6.75
C VAL A 121 1.80 -1.43 -6.42
N VAL A 122 2.27 -0.22 -6.13
CA VAL A 122 1.43 0.95 -5.87
C VAL A 122 1.40 1.82 -7.12
N MET A 123 0.22 1.99 -7.70
CA MET A 123 -0.05 2.95 -8.76
C MET A 123 -0.51 4.27 -8.15
N LEU A 124 0.29 5.31 -8.36
CA LEU A 124 -0.02 6.68 -7.99
C LEU A 124 -0.43 7.47 -9.24
N TYR A 125 -1.40 8.36 -9.08
CA TYR A 125 -1.75 9.32 -10.14
C TYR A 125 -2.07 10.69 -9.55
N HIS A 126 -1.66 11.75 -10.24
CA HIS A 126 -2.02 13.10 -9.85
C HIS A 126 -3.53 13.30 -10.07
N PRO A 127 -4.27 13.96 -9.16
CA PRO A 127 -5.71 14.18 -9.35
C PRO A 127 -6.09 14.89 -10.66
N CYS A 128 -5.15 15.66 -11.23
CA CYS A 128 -5.29 16.38 -12.50
C CYS A 128 -4.72 15.64 -13.72
N ALA A 129 -4.30 14.38 -13.56
CA ALA A 129 -3.80 13.56 -14.66
C ALA A 129 -4.86 13.34 -15.75
N ASP A 130 -4.41 13.10 -16.98
CA ASP A 130 -5.30 12.70 -18.06
C ASP A 130 -6.04 11.40 -17.69
N LYS A 131 -7.38 11.44 -17.72
CA LYS A 131 -8.22 10.32 -17.26
C LYS A 131 -8.06 9.08 -18.12
N ASN A 132 -7.74 9.21 -19.41
CA ASN A 132 -7.53 8.07 -20.29
C ASN A 132 -6.22 7.37 -19.94
N GLU A 133 -5.14 8.14 -19.73
CA GLU A 133 -3.85 7.59 -19.30
C GLU A 133 -3.97 6.89 -17.94
N VAL A 134 -4.67 7.50 -16.98
CA VAL A 134 -4.99 6.86 -15.69
C VAL A 134 -5.73 5.53 -15.89
N ASN A 135 -6.76 5.50 -16.74
CA ASN A 135 -7.54 4.30 -16.98
C ASN A 135 -6.73 3.19 -17.66
N ILE A 136 -5.86 3.53 -18.61
CA ILE A 136 -4.96 2.56 -19.25
C ILE A 136 -4.03 1.93 -18.20
N LEU A 137 -3.40 2.74 -17.35
CA LEU A 137 -2.49 2.23 -16.31
C LEU A 137 -3.24 1.36 -15.27
N LYS A 138 -4.45 1.77 -14.87
CA LYS A 138 -5.32 0.97 -13.97
C LYS A 138 -5.58 -0.42 -14.56
N ILE A 139 -5.88 -0.51 -15.86
CA ILE A 139 -6.15 -1.79 -16.53
C ILE A 139 -4.90 -2.68 -16.54
N LEU A 140 -3.72 -2.11 -16.85
CA LEU A 140 -2.45 -2.84 -16.83
C LEU A 140 -2.18 -3.44 -15.46
N VAL A 141 -2.20 -2.61 -14.41
CA VAL A 141 -1.91 -3.02 -13.03
C VAL A 141 -2.92 -4.07 -12.55
N LYS A 142 -4.23 -3.81 -12.69
CA LYS A 142 -5.29 -4.72 -12.22
C LYS A 142 -5.24 -6.10 -12.87
N LYS A 143 -4.79 -6.18 -14.12
CA LYS A 143 -4.66 -7.45 -14.85
C LYS A 143 -3.29 -8.10 -14.68
N CYS A 144 -2.36 -7.43 -14.00
CA CYS A 144 -1.02 -7.96 -13.78
C CYS A 144 -0.87 -8.73 -12.48
N LEU A 145 -1.47 -8.25 -11.40
CA LEU A 145 -1.30 -8.86 -10.08
C LEU A 145 -2.46 -8.54 -9.13
N TYR A 146 -2.67 -9.43 -8.17
CA TYR A 146 -3.54 -9.24 -7.02
C TYR A 146 -3.01 -8.15 -6.08
N ARG A 147 -1.72 -8.20 -5.71
CA ARG A 147 -1.08 -7.28 -4.76
C ARG A 147 -0.84 -5.89 -5.32
N HIS A 148 -1.91 -5.19 -5.70
CA HIS A 148 -1.85 -3.81 -6.16
C HIS A 148 -2.60 -2.85 -5.23
N ILE A 149 -2.14 -1.60 -5.24
CA ILE A 149 -2.82 -0.45 -4.67
C ILE A 149 -2.94 0.61 -5.76
N ILE A 150 -4.09 1.26 -5.85
CA ILE A 150 -4.31 2.41 -6.75
C ILE A 150 -4.86 3.56 -5.91
N THR A 151 -4.18 4.70 -5.91
CA THR A 151 -4.62 5.88 -5.15
C THR A 151 -4.16 7.18 -5.81
N PRO A 152 -4.93 8.27 -5.71
CA PRO A 152 -4.43 9.58 -6.11
C PRO A 152 -3.28 10.02 -5.19
N TYR A 153 -2.37 10.83 -5.74
CA TYR A 153 -1.23 11.42 -5.04
C TYR A 153 -0.87 12.80 -5.59
N ASN A 154 -1.16 13.84 -4.81
CA ASN A 154 -1.00 15.25 -5.20
C ASN A 154 0.44 15.76 -5.19
N LEU A 155 1.40 14.94 -4.72
CA LEU A 155 2.83 15.28 -4.74
C LEU A 155 3.55 14.73 -5.99
N LEU A 156 2.84 14.09 -6.91
CA LEU A 156 3.39 13.81 -8.25
C LEU A 156 3.52 15.13 -9.03
N SER A 157 4.56 15.23 -9.85
CA SER A 157 4.71 16.40 -10.71
C SER A 157 3.68 16.40 -11.84
N PRO A 158 3.29 17.57 -12.35
CA PRO A 158 2.41 17.68 -13.52
C PRO A 158 3.03 17.12 -14.80
N GLU A 159 4.36 17.09 -14.93
CA GLU A 159 5.06 16.46 -16.06
C GLU A 159 5.02 14.93 -16.00
N HIS A 160 5.04 14.36 -14.79
CA HIS A 160 4.93 12.93 -14.55
C HIS A 160 3.77 12.61 -13.60
N PRO A 161 2.52 12.82 -14.06
CA PRO A 161 1.35 12.72 -13.21
C PRO A 161 0.95 11.25 -12.93
N LEU A 162 1.79 10.28 -13.30
CA LEU A 162 1.58 8.85 -13.09
C LEU A 162 2.86 8.22 -12.56
N ALA A 163 2.74 7.31 -11.59
CA ALA A 163 3.87 6.54 -11.11
C ALA A 163 3.48 5.11 -10.73
N LEU A 164 4.42 4.17 -10.93
CA LEU A 164 4.42 2.86 -10.27
C LEU A 164 5.52 2.83 -9.22
N VAL A 165 5.21 2.30 -8.06
CA VAL A 165 6.14 2.22 -6.93
C VAL A 165 6.15 0.78 -6.40
N THR A 166 7.35 0.27 -6.17
CA THR A 166 7.64 -1.01 -5.50
C THR A 166 8.71 -0.76 -4.45
N TRP A 167 9.01 -1.77 -3.61
CA TRP A 167 10.08 -1.62 -2.62
C TRP A 167 11.41 -1.21 -3.28
N GLY A 168 11.95 -0.05 -2.92
CA GLY A 168 13.21 0.49 -3.43
C GLY A 168 13.20 1.06 -4.86
N HIS A 169 12.11 0.93 -5.62
CA HIS A 169 12.05 1.35 -7.03
C HIS A 169 10.79 2.15 -7.35
N ARG A 170 10.92 3.09 -8.30
CA ARG A 170 9.77 3.79 -8.88
C ARG A 170 9.95 4.06 -10.37
N LEU A 171 8.83 4.08 -11.08
CA LEU A 171 8.71 4.46 -12.48
C LEU A 171 7.70 5.60 -12.58
N GLU A 172 8.19 6.81 -12.84
CA GLU A 172 7.38 8.01 -13.08
C GLU A 172 7.19 8.21 -14.60
N MET A 173 5.99 8.58 -15.04
CA MET A 173 5.65 8.67 -16.47
C MET A 173 4.65 9.79 -16.76
N SER A 174 4.80 10.40 -17.94
CA SER A 174 3.86 11.39 -18.48
C SER A 174 2.70 10.74 -19.23
N LYS A 175 2.99 9.63 -19.91
CA LYS A 175 2.06 8.78 -20.66
C LYS A 175 2.37 7.32 -20.41
N VAL A 176 1.37 6.47 -20.57
CA VAL A 176 1.50 5.04 -20.37
C VAL A 176 2.11 4.39 -21.60
N ALA A 177 3.25 3.74 -21.39
CA ALA A 177 3.85 2.82 -22.35
C ALA A 177 3.67 1.38 -21.82
N PRO A 178 2.73 0.59 -22.37
CA PRO A 178 2.37 -0.72 -21.82
C PRO A 178 3.56 -1.66 -21.62
N GLU A 179 4.46 -1.76 -22.61
CA GLU A 179 5.65 -2.62 -22.51
C GLU A 179 6.52 -2.27 -21.30
N ILE A 180 6.86 -0.98 -21.11
CA ILE A 180 7.69 -0.51 -19.99
C ILE A 180 6.98 -0.75 -18.65
N VAL A 181 5.66 -0.57 -18.59
CA VAL A 181 4.87 -0.85 -17.39
C VAL A 181 4.90 -2.33 -17.04
N LEU A 182 4.67 -3.21 -18.02
CA LEU A 182 4.68 -4.65 -17.83
C LEU A 182 6.07 -5.14 -17.42
N ASP A 183 7.12 -4.61 -18.05
CA ASP A 183 8.51 -4.90 -17.72
C ASP A 183 8.84 -4.51 -16.28
N PHE A 184 8.45 -3.29 -15.87
CA PHE A 184 8.66 -2.81 -14.50
C PHE A 184 7.96 -3.72 -13.47
N ILE A 185 6.70 -4.08 -13.70
CA ILE A 185 5.96 -4.97 -12.80
C ILE A 185 6.64 -6.33 -12.70
N LYS A 186 6.99 -6.95 -13.84
CA LYS A 186 7.66 -8.26 -13.88
C LYS A 186 9.02 -8.23 -13.17
N HIS A 187 9.76 -7.12 -13.27
CA HIS A 187 11.08 -6.99 -12.67
C HIS A 187 11.08 -6.58 -11.19
N HIS A 188 10.06 -5.89 -10.69
CA HIS A 188 10.14 -5.28 -9.36
C HIS A 188 9.02 -5.66 -8.39
N ALA A 189 7.89 -6.20 -8.86
CA ALA A 189 6.86 -6.70 -7.96
C ALA A 189 7.38 -7.88 -7.13
N LEU A 190 6.79 -8.10 -5.95
CA LEU A 190 7.08 -9.22 -5.04
C LEU A 190 8.49 -9.24 -4.43
N LYS A 191 9.29 -8.19 -4.66
CA LYS A 191 10.67 -8.04 -4.16
C LYS A 191 10.79 -7.22 -2.87
N GLY A 192 9.70 -7.13 -2.10
CA GLY A 192 9.74 -6.59 -0.75
C GLY A 192 10.45 -7.55 0.21
N PRO A 193 11.01 -7.06 1.33
CA PRO A 193 11.74 -7.89 2.28
C PRO A 193 10.81 -8.87 3.03
N GLU A 194 9.51 -8.58 3.12
CA GLU A 194 8.54 -9.47 3.74
C GLU A 194 7.75 -10.28 2.71
N GLN A 195 7.78 -11.60 2.88
CA GLN A 195 7.16 -12.54 1.95
C GLN A 195 5.77 -12.94 2.44
N THR A 196 4.85 -11.98 2.47
CA THR A 196 3.45 -12.20 2.88
C THR A 196 2.47 -11.70 1.82
N ALA A 197 1.52 -12.55 1.45
CA ALA A 197 0.41 -12.19 0.56
C ALA A 197 -0.87 -11.84 1.34
N LYS A 198 -0.81 -11.77 2.67
CA LYS A 198 -1.98 -11.51 3.51
C LYS A 198 -2.57 -10.15 3.18
N ASP A 199 -3.89 -10.10 3.03
CA ASP A 199 -4.61 -8.85 2.82
C ASP A 199 -4.57 -7.95 4.06
N GLY A 200 -4.68 -6.65 3.83
CA GLY A 200 -4.55 -5.63 4.88
C GLY A 200 -5.75 -5.51 5.80
N GLN A 201 -5.56 -4.71 6.84
CA GLN A 201 -6.60 -4.43 7.84
C GLN A 201 -7.25 -3.06 7.67
N TYR A 202 -6.61 -2.16 6.92
CA TYR A 202 -7.09 -0.81 6.64
C TYR A 202 -7.87 -0.78 5.32
N ASP A 203 -9.12 -0.36 5.38
CA ASP A 203 -10.05 -0.28 4.24
C ASP A 203 -10.82 1.04 4.17
N LEU A 204 -10.46 2.02 5.00
CA LEU A 204 -11.04 3.36 4.93
C LEU A 204 -10.75 3.96 3.54
N MET A 205 -11.80 4.49 2.89
CA MET A 205 -11.75 5.08 1.54
C MET A 205 -11.46 4.08 0.40
N LEU A 206 -11.53 2.77 0.67
CA LEU A 206 -11.46 1.73 -0.35
C LEU A 206 -12.72 1.77 -1.24
N GLU A 207 -12.52 1.94 -2.55
CA GLU A 207 -13.58 1.88 -3.54
C GLU A 207 -13.79 0.46 -4.06
N LYS A 208 -12.70 -0.26 -4.31
CA LYS A 208 -12.75 -1.57 -4.94
C LYS A 208 -11.61 -2.46 -4.48
N HIS A 209 -11.94 -3.63 -3.94
CA HIS A 209 -10.96 -4.67 -3.63
C HIS A 209 -10.26 -5.19 -4.90
N ALA A 210 -8.97 -5.49 -4.76
CA ALA A 210 -8.21 -6.20 -5.78
C ALA A 210 -8.76 -7.62 -5.96
N GLN A 211 -8.78 -8.08 -7.21
CA GLN A 211 -9.15 -9.44 -7.55
C GLN A 211 -7.90 -10.28 -7.75
N ILE A 212 -7.99 -11.57 -7.41
CA ILE A 212 -6.92 -12.52 -7.68
C ILE A 212 -6.79 -12.69 -9.21
N VAL A 213 -5.58 -12.50 -9.73
CA VAL A 213 -5.29 -12.59 -11.17
C VAL A 213 -4.76 -13.97 -11.55
N SER A 214 -3.64 -14.40 -10.95
CA SER A 214 -3.11 -15.76 -11.14
C SER A 214 -3.53 -16.67 -9.99
N ASP A 215 -3.15 -16.29 -8.78
CA ASP A 215 -3.35 -16.98 -7.52
C ASP A 215 -3.05 -15.99 -6.39
N ILE A 216 -3.31 -16.37 -5.13
CA ILE A 216 -3.15 -15.46 -3.98
C ILE A 216 -1.69 -15.00 -3.77
N LEU A 217 -0.71 -15.74 -4.27
CA LEU A 217 0.71 -15.42 -4.15
C LEU A 217 1.27 -14.68 -5.37
N ASP A 218 0.47 -14.42 -6.40
CA ASP A 218 0.90 -13.77 -7.65
C ASP A 218 2.08 -14.49 -8.35
N HIS A 219 2.12 -15.83 -8.34
CA HIS A 219 3.23 -16.57 -8.96
C HIS A 219 3.41 -16.27 -10.46
N GLN A 220 2.34 -15.89 -11.16
CA GLN A 220 2.37 -15.53 -12.59
C GLN A 220 1.95 -14.08 -12.79
N LEU A 221 2.92 -13.18 -12.69
CA LEU A 221 2.72 -11.75 -12.96
C LEU A 221 2.36 -11.51 -14.43
N CYS A 222 1.35 -10.68 -14.67
CA CYS A 222 0.93 -10.25 -16.01
C CYS A 222 0.54 -11.39 -16.96
N LYS A 223 0.06 -12.52 -16.42
CA LYS A 223 -0.41 -13.70 -17.16
C LYS A 223 -1.36 -13.36 -18.33
N LEU A 224 -2.21 -12.35 -18.15
CA LEU A 224 -3.20 -11.94 -19.15
C LEU A 224 -2.58 -11.19 -20.34
N TYR A 225 -1.29 -10.86 -20.30
CA TYR A 225 -0.55 -10.12 -21.33
C TYR A 225 0.51 -10.96 -22.04
N ASP A 226 0.73 -12.22 -21.63
CA ASP A 226 1.74 -13.10 -22.24
C ASP A 226 1.36 -13.53 -23.69
N PHE A 227 0.16 -13.19 -24.15
CA PHE A 227 -0.34 -13.50 -25.51
C PHE A 227 -0.41 -12.28 -26.44
N ILE A 228 0.10 -11.11 -26.03
CA ILE A 228 0.03 -9.86 -26.81
C ILE A 228 1.43 -9.43 -27.34
N GLN A 229 2.36 -10.38 -27.48
CA GLN A 229 3.65 -10.14 -28.13
C GLN A 229 3.62 -10.55 -29.60
#